data_AF-B9K733-F1
#
_entry.id   AF-B9K733-F1
#
_cell.length_a   1.000
_cell.length_b   1.000
_cell.length_c   1.000
_cell.angle_alpha   90.00
_cell.angle_beta   90.00
_cell.angle_gamma   90.00
#
_symmetry.space_group_name_H-M   'P 1'
#
loop_
_entity.id
_entity.type
_entity.pdbx_description
1 polymer ?
#
loop_
_entity_poly.entity_id
_entity_poly.type
_entity_poly.pdbx_seq_one_letter_code
_entity_poly.pdbx_strand_id
1 'polypeptide(L)'
;MKKIVLILIIIPLLAFSLDVEKVVSMYKQMLDEHRSGSYQDPFVRFVHENLLQLQKYRFFRRLLAGGVEKTEFAKTAGDYLFVMYQNWKEKSWEKKLANALFLAFLQSEMSGSEPSKSTLKNSPSFNSFFGDYKMYVRSNALNLLRWILAYYTGGTSTPPPVKLDLEIKNLGFSFEVKQDVPQDILALLPEDLEEKVKSAIDAVLISKDQSEYRRNVNRSASLLWKEIENRISIIQNNIADLFEKTTPKKIRLLWIRYLIYGFLLIAFRRNYQLILQLILSSEILFVWGSNTVHLNTIENMLFSSVLVFAFIFFNLLLIRKRKYGYTLFTIVFMILLFVPSYIFVRELGMDREFERSPYYDQLKSEVFEGSNSRVKEMLREMSAVSLASKEHTKQLVEHLSLAPEKFLKEGALKEFEPTPNGIFLLIDERSQFFSTSNFERRLEIAREMNTSLEDYLSKEKSRYRRYRNALESLEHLVKKISAYTSNRFVEDLEKDLKASLDRYPLITDVTFSFTGEKKNPSLKPYQTISGLKEIFWFFLLFFSALLGGKYVLIPAGATLFAALSTAINWKHLEVFVESGIFPISFETSAAHTFHMEILLIAFSTIILYRNLVKGRVKP
;
A
#
# COMPACT_ATOMS: atom_id res chain seq x y z
N MET A 1 -28.17 -57.52 7.71
CA MET A 1 -28.26 -56.62 6.54
C MET A 1 -29.52 -55.77 6.64
N LYS A 2 -29.45 -54.49 6.24
CA LYS A 2 -30.47 -53.41 6.39
C LYS A 2 -30.48 -52.69 7.75
N LYS A 3 -29.51 -51.79 8.00
CA LYS A 3 -29.67 -50.58 8.85
C LYS A 3 -28.49 -49.59 8.80
N ILE A 4 -27.72 -49.54 7.70
CA ILE A 4 -26.62 -48.58 7.53
C ILE A 4 -26.60 -48.10 6.06
N VAL A 5 -27.58 -47.30 5.63
CA VAL A 5 -27.52 -46.48 4.38
C VAL A 5 -28.42 -45.24 4.50
N LEU A 6 -28.55 -44.60 5.67
CA LEU A 6 -29.42 -43.40 5.79
C LEU A 6 -28.78 -42.25 6.55
N ILE A 7 -27.46 -42.09 6.42
CA ILE A 7 -26.75 -40.86 6.80
C ILE A 7 -25.71 -40.58 5.72
N LEU A 8 -26.19 -40.22 4.52
CA LEU A 8 -25.40 -39.49 3.53
C LEU A 8 -26.39 -38.88 2.56
N ILE A 9 -26.21 -37.59 2.24
CA ILE A 9 -26.98 -36.79 1.27
C ILE A 9 -28.29 -36.20 1.83
N ILE A 10 -28.15 -35.23 2.73
CA ILE A 10 -28.97 -34.01 2.66
C ILE A 10 -27.98 -32.86 2.52
N ILE A 11 -27.45 -32.71 1.30
CA ILE A 11 -27.00 -31.40 0.83
C ILE A 11 -28.28 -30.78 0.30
N PRO A 12 -28.79 -29.66 0.85
CA PRO A 12 -29.82 -28.94 0.14
C PRO A 12 -29.18 -28.50 -1.17
N LEU A 13 -29.63 -29.08 -2.29
CA LEU A 13 -29.40 -28.55 -3.63
C LEU A 13 -30.08 -27.18 -3.69
N LEU A 14 -29.43 -26.20 -3.08
CA LEU A 14 -29.69 -24.80 -3.36
C LEU A 14 -29.21 -24.60 -4.78
N ALA A 15 -30.17 -24.51 -5.71
CA ALA A 15 -29.93 -24.09 -7.08
C ALA A 15 -29.43 -22.64 -7.01
N PHE A 16 -28.13 -22.47 -6.77
CA PHE A 16 -27.50 -21.17 -6.73
C PHE A 16 -27.34 -20.66 -8.17
N SER A 17 -27.62 -19.38 -8.36
CA SER A 17 -27.30 -18.60 -9.56
C SER A 17 -25.80 -18.54 -9.92
N LEU A 18 -24.95 -18.94 -8.98
CA LEU A 18 -23.52 -19.16 -9.15
C LEU A 18 -23.29 -20.65 -8.96
N ASP A 19 -22.78 -21.32 -9.98
CA ASP A 19 -22.37 -22.72 -9.88
C ASP A 19 -21.09 -22.83 -9.03
N VAL A 20 -21.28 -23.00 -7.72
CA VAL A 20 -20.20 -23.08 -6.74
C VAL A 20 -19.29 -24.28 -7.02
N GLU A 21 -19.82 -25.39 -7.53
CA GLU A 21 -19.03 -26.57 -7.85
C GLU A 21 -18.08 -26.30 -9.01
N LYS A 22 -18.59 -25.64 -10.06
CA LYS A 22 -17.79 -25.18 -11.20
C LYS A 22 -16.74 -24.14 -10.81
N VAL A 23 -17.05 -23.22 -9.90
CA VAL A 23 -16.07 -22.26 -9.35
C VAL A 23 -14.93 -23.00 -8.65
N VAL A 24 -15.27 -23.97 -7.80
CA VAL A 24 -14.27 -24.75 -7.04
C VAL A 24 -13.42 -25.62 -7.97
N SER A 25 -14.00 -26.23 -9.00
CA SER A 25 -13.25 -27.03 -9.96
C SER A 25 -12.26 -26.17 -10.76
N MET A 26 -12.71 -25.02 -11.26
CA MET A 26 -11.82 -24.05 -11.93
C MET A 26 -10.70 -23.56 -11.01
N TYR A 27 -11.03 -23.24 -9.76
CA TYR A 27 -10.04 -22.80 -8.77
C TYR A 27 -9.00 -23.89 -8.48
N LYS A 28 -9.41 -25.14 -8.29
CA LYS A 28 -8.47 -26.27 -8.09
C LYS A 28 -7.55 -26.47 -9.29
N GLN A 29 -8.10 -26.39 -10.50
CA GLN A 29 -7.30 -26.46 -11.72
C GLN A 29 -6.24 -25.34 -11.75
N MET A 30 -6.60 -24.10 -11.42
CA MET A 30 -5.64 -23.00 -11.34
C MET A 30 -4.54 -23.24 -10.31
N LEU A 31 -4.88 -23.82 -9.14
CA LEU A 31 -3.89 -24.17 -8.12
C LEU A 31 -2.91 -25.24 -8.63
N ASP A 32 -3.43 -26.27 -9.30
CA ASP A 32 -2.61 -27.35 -9.83
C ASP A 32 -1.68 -26.85 -10.94
N GLU A 33 -2.18 -26.00 -11.85
CA GLU A 33 -1.40 -25.34 -12.89
C GLU A 33 -0.30 -24.43 -12.32
N HIS A 34 -0.63 -23.67 -11.27
CA HIS A 34 0.35 -22.82 -10.59
C HIS A 34 1.48 -23.64 -9.94
N ARG A 35 1.15 -24.82 -9.40
CA ARG A 35 2.12 -25.72 -8.76
C ARG A 35 2.96 -26.51 -9.75
N SER A 36 2.38 -26.95 -10.86
CA SER A 36 3.08 -27.70 -11.90
C SER A 36 3.94 -26.80 -12.80
N GLY A 37 3.69 -25.49 -12.79
CA GLY A 37 4.32 -24.54 -13.72
C GLY A 37 3.76 -24.63 -15.14
N SER A 38 2.65 -25.35 -15.35
CA SER A 38 2.01 -25.51 -16.66
C SER A 38 0.79 -24.59 -16.77
N TYR A 39 1.00 -23.36 -17.22
CA TYR A 39 -0.06 -22.33 -17.29
C TYR A 39 -0.92 -22.49 -18.56
N GLN A 40 -1.95 -23.33 -18.48
CA GLN A 40 -2.93 -23.50 -19.56
C GLN A 40 -4.00 -22.41 -19.50
N ASP A 41 -4.41 -22.05 -18.29
CA ASP A 41 -5.36 -20.99 -18.05
C ASP A 41 -4.78 -19.60 -18.39
N PRO A 42 -5.47 -18.80 -19.23
CA PRO A 42 -4.99 -17.48 -19.63
C PRO A 42 -4.79 -16.52 -18.45
N PHE A 43 -5.64 -16.60 -17.43
CA PHE A 43 -5.54 -15.72 -16.26
C PHE A 43 -4.36 -16.12 -15.37
N VAL A 44 -4.14 -17.42 -15.13
CA VAL A 44 -2.97 -17.89 -14.37
C VAL A 44 -1.67 -17.47 -15.06
N ARG A 45 -1.58 -17.61 -16.39
CA ARG A 45 -0.43 -17.15 -17.17
C ARG A 45 -0.22 -15.64 -17.03
N PHE A 46 -1.28 -14.86 -17.22
CA PHE A 46 -1.26 -13.40 -17.05
C PHE A 46 -0.78 -12.99 -15.66
N VAL A 47 -1.28 -13.63 -14.60
CA VAL A 47 -0.85 -13.37 -13.23
C VAL A 47 0.64 -13.70 -13.06
N HIS A 48 1.08 -14.87 -13.52
CA HIS A 48 2.48 -15.28 -13.40
C HIS A 48 3.45 -14.29 -14.09
N GLU A 49 3.16 -13.89 -15.33
CA GLU A 49 3.95 -12.92 -16.08
C GLU A 49 4.02 -11.55 -15.38
N ASN A 50 2.93 -11.13 -14.73
CA ASN A 50 2.83 -9.83 -14.07
C ASN A 50 3.28 -9.85 -12.59
N LEU A 51 3.51 -11.02 -11.97
CA LEU A 51 4.02 -11.10 -10.60
C LEU A 51 5.43 -10.51 -10.49
N LEU A 52 6.30 -10.73 -11.48
CA LEU A 52 7.61 -10.09 -11.52
C LEU A 52 7.48 -8.56 -11.66
N GLN A 53 6.53 -8.12 -12.49
CA GLN A 53 6.28 -6.69 -12.73
C GLN A 53 5.72 -6.00 -11.49
N LEU A 54 4.92 -6.68 -10.67
CA LEU A 54 4.49 -6.20 -9.37
C LEU A 54 5.69 -5.89 -8.46
N GLN A 55 6.67 -6.78 -8.43
CA GLN A 55 7.85 -6.61 -7.58
C GLN A 55 8.70 -5.43 -8.06
N LYS A 56 8.91 -5.31 -9.39
CA LYS A 56 9.56 -4.14 -10.00
C LYS A 56 8.82 -2.85 -9.71
N TYR A 57 7.49 -2.87 -9.77
CA TYR A 57 6.64 -1.72 -9.43
C TYR A 57 6.90 -1.23 -8.01
N ARG A 58 6.90 -2.13 -7.02
CA ARG A 58 7.15 -1.75 -5.62
C ARG A 58 8.59 -1.27 -5.42
N PHE A 59 9.54 -1.86 -6.11
CA PHE A 59 10.92 -1.37 -6.13
C PHE A 59 11.00 0.07 -6.66
N PHE A 60 10.42 0.35 -7.83
CA PHE A 60 10.43 1.69 -8.41
C PHE A 60 9.62 2.70 -7.61
N ARG A 61 8.46 2.31 -7.04
CA ARG A 61 7.67 3.18 -6.17
C ARG A 61 8.49 3.65 -4.97
N ARG A 62 9.15 2.71 -4.28
CA ARG A 62 10.03 3.01 -3.14
C ARG A 62 11.25 3.83 -3.56
N LEU A 63 11.81 3.55 -4.74
CA LEU A 63 12.93 4.29 -5.30
C LEU A 63 12.55 5.73 -5.61
N LEU A 64 11.44 5.97 -6.31
CA LEU A 64 11.08 7.29 -6.87
C LEU A 64 10.34 8.18 -5.89
N ALA A 65 9.19 7.72 -5.40
CA ALA A 65 8.34 8.53 -4.54
C ALA A 65 8.69 8.36 -3.04
N GLY A 66 9.45 7.33 -2.68
CA GLY A 66 9.88 7.04 -1.31
C GLY A 66 8.99 6.00 -0.64
N GLY A 67 9.24 5.74 0.64
CA GLY A 67 8.36 4.93 1.48
C GLY A 67 7.70 5.82 2.52
N VAL A 68 6.44 5.51 2.83
CA VAL A 68 5.64 6.04 3.94
C VAL A 68 4.84 7.30 3.60
N GLU A 69 3.84 7.14 2.73
CA GLU A 69 2.59 7.90 2.89
C GLU A 69 1.71 7.20 3.95
N LYS A 70 0.90 7.95 4.71
CA LYS A 70 -0.05 7.39 5.70
C LYS A 70 -0.99 6.34 5.08
N THR A 71 -1.25 6.42 3.78
CA THR A 71 -2.06 5.50 2.99
C THR A 71 -1.36 4.17 2.70
N GLU A 72 -0.02 4.11 2.69
CA GLU A 72 0.74 2.88 2.43
C GLU A 72 0.66 1.88 3.58
N PHE A 73 0.53 2.33 4.84
CA PHE A 73 0.30 1.42 5.97
C PHE A 73 -0.99 0.61 5.86
N ALA A 74 -1.94 1.05 5.03
CA ALA A 74 -3.21 0.39 4.82
C ALA A 74 -3.20 -0.59 3.63
N LYS A 75 -2.21 -0.51 2.73
CA LYS A 75 -2.15 -1.39 1.54
C LYS A 75 -1.62 -2.76 1.92
N THR A 76 -2.33 -3.79 1.50
CA THR A 76 -2.01 -5.21 1.68
C THR A 76 -1.51 -5.83 0.38
N ALA A 77 -0.92 -7.03 0.45
CA ALA A 77 -0.60 -7.81 -0.75
C ALA A 77 -1.82 -8.03 -1.67
N GLY A 78 -3.02 -8.09 -1.09
CA GLY A 78 -4.28 -8.19 -1.84
C GLY A 78 -4.55 -6.97 -2.72
N ASP A 79 -4.24 -5.76 -2.25
CA ASP A 79 -4.45 -4.51 -3.02
C ASP A 79 -3.55 -4.45 -4.25
N TYR A 80 -2.34 -4.99 -4.13
CA TYR A 80 -1.42 -5.09 -5.25
C TYR A 80 -1.85 -6.09 -6.30
N LEU A 81 -2.37 -7.25 -5.88
CA LEU A 81 -2.93 -8.26 -6.79
C LEU A 81 -4.25 -7.81 -7.42
N PHE A 82 -5.01 -6.97 -6.72
CA PHE A 82 -6.27 -6.43 -7.23
C PHE A 82 -6.10 -5.61 -8.52
N VAL A 83 -4.94 -4.98 -8.73
CA VAL A 83 -4.61 -4.30 -10.00
C VAL A 83 -4.70 -5.27 -11.18
N MET A 84 -4.20 -6.50 -11.04
CA MET A 84 -4.33 -7.54 -12.08
C MET A 84 -5.79 -7.93 -12.30
N TYR A 85 -6.57 -8.04 -11.22
CA TYR A 85 -7.98 -8.36 -11.28
C TYR A 85 -8.80 -7.30 -12.05
N GLN A 86 -8.53 -6.02 -11.81
CA GLN A 86 -9.23 -4.91 -12.49
C GLN A 86 -8.89 -4.83 -13.99
N ASN A 87 -7.65 -5.18 -14.35
CA ASN A 87 -7.20 -5.14 -15.73
C ASN A 87 -7.60 -6.40 -16.54
N TRP A 88 -8.03 -7.47 -15.88
CA TRP A 88 -8.51 -8.68 -16.55
C TRP A 88 -10.02 -8.63 -16.80
N LYS A 89 -10.42 -8.58 -18.07
CA LYS A 89 -11.84 -8.54 -18.47
C LYS A 89 -12.41 -9.95 -18.57
N GLU A 90 -13.02 -10.43 -17.49
CA GLU A 90 -13.76 -11.69 -17.46
C GLU A 90 -15.27 -11.48 -17.56
N LYS A 91 -15.96 -12.30 -18.37
CA LYS A 91 -17.42 -12.20 -18.59
C LYS A 91 -18.22 -13.15 -17.71
N SER A 92 -17.71 -14.36 -17.45
CA SER A 92 -18.40 -15.36 -16.61
C SER A 92 -18.24 -15.02 -15.14
N TRP A 93 -19.35 -15.01 -14.39
CA TRP A 93 -19.32 -14.78 -12.95
C TRP A 93 -18.55 -15.88 -12.23
N GLU A 94 -18.68 -17.14 -12.65
CA GLU A 94 -17.97 -18.27 -12.07
C GLU A 94 -16.46 -18.12 -12.25
N LYS A 95 -16.03 -17.79 -13.48
CA LYS A 95 -14.61 -17.59 -13.77
C LYS A 95 -14.05 -16.37 -13.03
N LYS A 96 -14.82 -15.28 -12.98
CA LYS A 96 -14.45 -14.05 -12.27
C LYS A 96 -14.31 -14.28 -10.76
N LEU A 97 -15.14 -15.15 -10.17
CA LEU A 97 -15.01 -15.58 -8.78
C LEU A 97 -13.80 -16.51 -8.59
N ALA A 98 -13.58 -17.49 -9.46
CA ALA A 98 -12.42 -18.39 -9.39
C ALA A 98 -11.09 -17.60 -9.46
N ASN A 99 -11.02 -16.60 -10.34
CA ASN A 99 -9.88 -15.67 -10.43
C ASN A 99 -9.65 -14.93 -9.10
N ALA A 100 -10.72 -14.46 -8.43
CA ALA A 100 -10.61 -13.81 -7.13
C ALA A 100 -10.12 -14.77 -6.03
N LEU A 101 -10.59 -16.03 -6.02
CA LEU A 101 -10.10 -17.07 -5.10
C LEU A 101 -8.61 -17.36 -5.32
N PHE A 102 -8.18 -17.46 -6.59
CA PHE A 102 -6.77 -17.66 -6.94
C PHE A 102 -5.88 -16.51 -6.46
N LEU A 103 -6.30 -15.26 -6.65
CA LEU A 103 -5.55 -14.11 -6.13
C LEU A 103 -5.53 -14.07 -4.59
N ALA A 104 -6.60 -14.47 -3.91
CA ALA A 104 -6.62 -14.56 -2.45
C ALA A 104 -5.68 -15.67 -1.91
N PHE A 105 -5.54 -16.77 -2.66
CA PHE A 105 -4.53 -17.78 -2.38
C PHE A 105 -3.11 -17.20 -2.52
N LEU A 106 -2.82 -16.52 -3.63
CA LEU A 106 -1.52 -15.86 -3.84
C LEU A 106 -1.24 -14.79 -2.78
N GLN A 107 -2.25 -14.00 -2.39
CA GLN A 107 -2.15 -13.05 -1.28
C GLN A 107 -1.72 -13.75 0.01
N SER A 108 -2.31 -14.92 0.31
CA SER A 108 -1.98 -15.71 1.49
C SER A 108 -0.54 -16.22 1.42
N GLU A 109 -0.11 -16.68 0.24
CA GLU A 109 1.25 -17.16 0.02
C GLU A 109 2.30 -16.06 0.14
N MET A 110 2.07 -14.91 -0.52
CA MET A 110 2.94 -13.73 -0.46
C MET A 110 3.07 -13.19 0.97
N SER A 111 1.95 -13.10 1.68
CA SER A 111 1.89 -12.59 3.07
C SER A 111 2.36 -13.60 4.10
N GLY A 112 2.73 -14.82 3.69
CA GLY A 112 3.07 -15.89 4.60
C GLY A 112 1.98 -16.12 5.65
N SER A 113 0.72 -16.07 5.27
CA SER A 113 -0.41 -16.38 6.16
C SER A 113 -1.08 -17.68 5.70
N GLU A 114 -1.72 -18.40 6.62
CA GLU A 114 -2.54 -19.53 6.21
C GLU A 114 -3.77 -19.05 5.41
N PRO A 115 -4.12 -19.73 4.31
CA PRO A 115 -5.37 -19.46 3.60
C PRO A 115 -6.55 -19.74 4.54
N SER A 116 -7.29 -18.68 4.91
CA SER A 116 -8.39 -18.73 5.86
C SER A 116 -9.59 -17.94 5.34
N LYS A 117 -10.76 -18.18 5.94
CA LYS A 117 -11.97 -17.35 5.69
C LYS A 117 -11.69 -15.86 5.88
N SER A 118 -10.89 -15.51 6.89
CA SER A 118 -10.51 -14.12 7.18
C SER A 118 -9.66 -13.54 6.05
N THR A 119 -8.64 -14.28 5.60
CA THR A 119 -7.77 -13.85 4.49
C THR A 119 -8.57 -13.62 3.21
N LEU A 120 -9.53 -14.50 2.90
CA LEU A 120 -10.39 -14.33 1.73
C LEU A 120 -11.32 -13.12 1.85
N LYS A 121 -11.97 -12.95 3.01
CA LYS A 121 -12.89 -11.82 3.26
C LYS A 121 -12.17 -10.46 3.29
N ASN A 122 -10.89 -10.46 3.61
CA ASN A 122 -10.05 -9.26 3.53
C ASN A 122 -9.45 -9.05 2.13
N SER A 123 -9.69 -9.94 1.17
CA SER A 123 -9.17 -9.82 -0.18
C SER A 123 -9.98 -8.80 -1.00
N PRO A 124 -9.34 -7.76 -1.56
CA PRO A 124 -10.04 -6.76 -2.37
C PRO A 124 -10.72 -7.35 -3.61
N SER A 125 -10.09 -8.32 -4.28
CA SER A 125 -10.65 -9.00 -5.46
C SER A 125 -11.96 -9.74 -5.13
N PHE A 126 -12.01 -10.40 -3.98
CA PHE A 126 -13.21 -11.11 -3.52
C PHE A 126 -14.33 -10.14 -3.14
N ASN A 127 -14.00 -9.05 -2.44
CA ASN A 127 -14.96 -8.03 -2.05
C ASN A 127 -15.50 -7.27 -3.27
N SER A 128 -14.64 -6.95 -4.24
CA SER A 128 -15.02 -6.32 -5.50
C SER A 128 -15.95 -7.23 -6.32
N PHE A 129 -15.65 -8.53 -6.40
CA PHE A 129 -16.55 -9.49 -7.05
C PHE A 129 -17.95 -9.45 -6.45
N PHE A 130 -18.06 -9.59 -5.12
CA PHE A 130 -19.36 -9.59 -4.45
C PHE A 130 -20.04 -8.22 -4.49
N GLY A 131 -19.27 -7.12 -4.56
CA GLY A 131 -19.80 -5.78 -4.82
C GLY A 131 -20.48 -5.70 -6.20
N ASP A 132 -19.75 -6.07 -7.25
CA ASP A 132 -20.26 -6.08 -8.63
C ASP A 132 -21.45 -7.03 -8.77
N TYR A 133 -21.35 -8.23 -8.20
CA TYR A 133 -22.41 -9.23 -8.25
C TYR A 133 -23.66 -8.76 -7.50
N LYS A 134 -23.52 -8.20 -6.29
CA LYS A 134 -24.65 -7.61 -5.55
C LYS A 134 -25.30 -6.48 -6.34
N MET A 135 -24.53 -5.61 -7.00
CA MET A 135 -25.08 -4.54 -7.84
C MET A 135 -25.86 -5.10 -9.04
N TYR A 136 -25.29 -6.09 -9.73
CA TYR A 136 -25.96 -6.78 -10.84
C TYR A 136 -27.26 -7.45 -10.40
N VAL A 137 -27.23 -8.25 -9.34
CA VAL A 137 -28.42 -8.93 -8.82
C VAL A 137 -29.43 -7.91 -8.33
N ARG A 138 -29.01 -6.85 -7.60
CA ARG A 138 -29.90 -5.80 -7.10
C ARG A 138 -30.71 -5.14 -8.21
N SER A 139 -30.05 -4.77 -9.31
CA SER A 139 -30.71 -4.11 -10.43
C SER A 139 -31.80 -5.00 -11.04
N ASN A 140 -31.46 -6.27 -11.31
CA ASN A 140 -32.36 -7.20 -11.99
C ASN A 140 -33.45 -7.76 -11.05
N ALA A 141 -33.11 -8.08 -9.80
CA ALA A 141 -34.04 -8.58 -8.80
C ALA A 141 -35.05 -7.51 -8.39
N LEU A 142 -34.64 -6.25 -8.18
CA LEU A 142 -35.60 -5.17 -7.91
C LEU A 142 -36.57 -4.97 -9.07
N ASN A 143 -36.09 -5.08 -10.32
CA ASN A 143 -36.97 -5.02 -11.48
C ASN A 143 -37.99 -6.18 -11.49
N LEU A 144 -37.53 -7.41 -11.26
CA LEU A 144 -38.41 -8.58 -11.17
C LEU A 144 -39.43 -8.44 -10.02
N LEU A 145 -39.01 -8.02 -8.83
CA LEU A 145 -39.89 -7.85 -7.67
C LEU A 145 -40.94 -6.76 -7.91
N ARG A 146 -40.56 -5.65 -8.56
CA ARG A 146 -41.52 -4.62 -9.01
C ARG A 146 -42.50 -5.17 -10.03
N TRP A 147 -42.03 -6.01 -10.96
CA TRP A 147 -42.89 -6.67 -11.94
C TRP A 147 -43.89 -7.61 -11.28
N ILE A 148 -43.45 -8.45 -10.35
CA ILE A 148 -44.34 -9.32 -9.56
C ILE A 148 -45.39 -8.47 -8.83
N LEU A 149 -44.97 -7.47 -8.06
CA LEU A 149 -45.90 -6.61 -7.30
C LEU A 149 -46.86 -5.86 -8.22
N ALA A 150 -46.38 -5.28 -9.32
CA ALA A 150 -47.20 -4.56 -10.28
C ALA A 150 -48.24 -5.48 -10.93
N TYR A 151 -47.87 -6.72 -11.31
CA TYR A 151 -48.81 -7.65 -11.92
C TYR A 151 -49.93 -8.04 -10.95
N TYR A 152 -49.58 -8.46 -9.73
CA TYR A 152 -50.58 -8.87 -8.72
C TYR A 152 -51.39 -7.71 -8.12
N THR A 153 -50.98 -6.46 -8.34
CA THR A 153 -51.74 -5.26 -7.96
C THR A 153 -52.47 -4.57 -9.14
N GLY A 154 -52.47 -5.19 -10.33
CA GLY A 154 -53.12 -4.67 -11.54
C GLY A 154 -52.39 -3.51 -12.22
N GLY A 155 -51.17 -3.19 -11.80
CA GLY A 155 -50.30 -2.15 -12.35
C GLY A 155 -49.72 -2.44 -13.73
N THR A 156 -49.67 -3.72 -14.13
CA THR A 156 -49.28 -4.17 -15.47
C THR A 156 -50.06 -5.41 -15.86
N SER A 157 -50.37 -5.55 -17.16
CA SER A 157 -51.10 -6.70 -17.71
C SER A 157 -50.17 -7.86 -18.10
N THR A 158 -48.85 -7.64 -18.14
CA THR A 158 -47.90 -8.67 -18.56
C THR A 158 -47.50 -9.55 -17.37
N PRO A 159 -47.65 -10.89 -17.44
CA PRO A 159 -47.33 -11.79 -16.34
C PRO A 159 -45.81 -11.89 -16.12
N PRO A 160 -45.33 -11.88 -14.86
CA PRO A 160 -43.93 -12.12 -14.55
C PRO A 160 -43.52 -13.57 -14.89
N PRO A 161 -42.22 -13.85 -15.09
CA PRO A 161 -41.72 -15.19 -15.38
C PRO A 161 -41.92 -16.18 -14.23
N VAL A 162 -42.24 -15.69 -13.02
CA VAL A 162 -42.53 -16.49 -11.83
C VAL A 162 -44.03 -16.45 -11.59
N LYS A 163 -44.70 -17.61 -11.63
CA LYS A 163 -46.12 -17.72 -11.28
C LYS A 163 -46.23 -18.04 -9.78
N LEU A 164 -46.90 -17.15 -9.05
CA LEU A 164 -47.31 -17.34 -7.66
C LEU A 164 -48.82 -17.60 -7.61
N ASP A 165 -49.27 -18.43 -6.66
CA ASP A 165 -50.70 -18.73 -6.49
C ASP A 165 -51.41 -17.62 -5.68
N LEU A 166 -51.47 -16.43 -6.26
CA LEU A 166 -52.01 -15.22 -5.62
C LEU A 166 -53.11 -14.60 -6.49
N GLU A 167 -54.15 -14.08 -5.84
CA GLU A 167 -55.21 -13.33 -6.53
C GLU A 167 -54.69 -11.96 -7.01
N ILE A 168 -55.07 -11.59 -8.24
CA ILE A 168 -54.76 -10.28 -8.80
C ILE A 168 -55.77 -9.27 -8.25
N LYS A 169 -55.28 -8.30 -7.48
CA LYS A 169 -56.08 -7.20 -6.92
C LYS A 169 -55.89 -5.96 -7.77
N ASN A 170 -56.90 -5.52 -8.52
CA ASN A 170 -56.75 -4.39 -9.44
C ASN A 170 -57.00 -3.05 -8.77
N LEU A 171 -55.93 -2.25 -8.58
CA LEU A 171 -56.02 -0.90 -8.00
C LEU A 171 -56.30 0.21 -9.03
N GLY A 172 -56.22 -0.08 -10.33
CA GLY A 172 -56.43 0.91 -11.40
C GLY A 172 -55.28 1.89 -11.66
N PHE A 173 -54.10 1.66 -11.08
CA PHE A 173 -52.87 2.45 -11.32
C PHE A 173 -51.97 1.76 -12.34
N SER A 174 -50.98 2.46 -12.91
CA SER A 174 -50.02 1.89 -13.86
C SER A 174 -48.58 1.88 -13.31
N PHE A 175 -47.81 0.85 -13.64
CA PHE A 175 -46.39 0.75 -13.30
C PHE A 175 -45.58 0.18 -14.47
N GLU A 176 -44.60 0.94 -14.93
CA GLU A 176 -43.70 0.52 -16.01
C GLU A 176 -42.64 -0.45 -15.48
N VAL A 177 -42.48 -1.59 -16.16
CA VAL A 177 -41.53 -2.65 -15.80
C VAL A 177 -40.75 -3.08 -17.02
N LYS A 178 -39.46 -3.39 -16.83
CA LYS A 178 -38.66 -3.99 -17.90
C LYS A 178 -38.93 -5.48 -17.92
N GLN A 179 -39.28 -6.02 -19.08
CA GLN A 179 -39.71 -7.42 -19.24
C GLN A 179 -38.53 -8.39 -19.48
N ASP A 180 -37.30 -7.94 -19.22
CA ASP A 180 -36.09 -8.75 -19.34
C ASP A 180 -35.56 -9.09 -17.95
N VAL A 181 -35.47 -10.38 -17.65
CA VAL A 181 -34.97 -10.90 -16.37
C VAL A 181 -34.05 -12.09 -16.65
N PRO A 182 -32.76 -11.99 -16.32
CA PRO A 182 -31.81 -13.09 -16.47
C PRO A 182 -32.22 -14.32 -15.64
N GLN A 183 -32.01 -15.53 -16.18
CA GLN A 183 -32.34 -16.79 -15.50
C GLN A 183 -31.66 -16.94 -14.13
N ASP A 184 -30.43 -16.45 -14.00
CA ASP A 184 -29.66 -16.46 -12.74
C ASP A 184 -30.42 -15.76 -11.59
N ILE A 185 -31.26 -14.77 -11.89
CA ILE A 185 -32.02 -14.04 -10.87
C ILE A 185 -33.19 -14.87 -10.36
N LEU A 186 -33.78 -15.70 -11.22
CA LEU A 186 -34.88 -16.59 -10.85
C LEU A 186 -34.41 -17.66 -9.86
N ALA A 187 -33.17 -18.14 -10.02
CA ALA A 187 -32.56 -19.12 -9.12
C ALA A 187 -32.27 -18.55 -7.71
N LEU A 188 -32.17 -17.22 -7.55
CA LEU A 188 -31.91 -16.57 -6.26
C LEU A 188 -33.16 -16.32 -5.41
N LEU A 189 -34.34 -16.62 -5.95
CA LEU A 189 -35.59 -16.32 -5.27
C LEU A 189 -35.76 -17.18 -4.00
N PRO A 190 -36.31 -16.60 -2.92
CA PRO A 190 -36.62 -17.35 -1.72
C PRO A 190 -37.70 -18.40 -1.97
N GLU A 191 -37.59 -19.56 -1.32
CA GLU A 191 -38.65 -20.59 -1.34
C GLU A 191 -39.95 -20.08 -0.68
N ASP A 192 -39.82 -19.19 0.32
CA ASP A 192 -40.90 -18.49 1.02
C ASP A 192 -41.33 -17.19 0.33
N LEU A 193 -41.04 -17.02 -0.97
CA LEU A 193 -41.35 -15.80 -1.72
C LEU A 193 -42.85 -15.48 -1.72
N GLU A 194 -43.71 -16.47 -1.84
CA GLU A 194 -45.15 -16.27 -1.99
C GLU A 194 -45.78 -15.58 -0.76
N GLU A 195 -45.47 -16.07 0.44
CA GLU A 195 -45.95 -15.49 1.70
C GLU A 195 -45.44 -14.05 1.89
N LYS A 196 -44.17 -13.82 1.53
CA LYS A 196 -43.55 -12.50 1.62
C LYS A 196 -44.12 -11.53 0.59
N VAL A 197 -44.38 -11.98 -0.63
CA VAL A 197 -45.05 -11.17 -1.67
C VAL A 197 -46.47 -10.84 -1.26
N LYS A 198 -47.20 -11.77 -0.62
CA LYS A 198 -48.55 -11.50 -0.10
C LYS A 198 -48.57 -10.36 0.92
N SER A 199 -47.68 -10.39 1.91
CA SER A 199 -47.54 -9.28 2.88
C SER A 199 -47.12 -7.96 2.22
N ALA A 200 -46.27 -8.03 1.20
CA ALA A 200 -45.83 -6.87 0.43
C ALA A 200 -46.93 -6.27 -0.44
N ILE A 201 -47.83 -7.10 -0.99
CA ILE A 201 -49.03 -6.68 -1.72
C ILE A 201 -49.96 -5.92 -0.79
N ASP A 202 -50.23 -6.44 0.41
CA ASP A 202 -51.13 -5.77 1.36
C ASP A 202 -50.63 -4.36 1.74
N ALA A 203 -49.31 -4.16 1.84
CA ALA A 203 -48.72 -2.83 2.01
C ALA A 203 -48.89 -1.90 0.80
N VAL A 204 -48.95 -2.44 -0.41
CA VAL A 204 -49.17 -1.67 -1.66
C VAL A 204 -50.65 -1.31 -1.84
N LEU A 205 -51.58 -2.13 -1.35
CA LEU A 205 -53.04 -1.88 -1.46
C LEU A 205 -53.52 -0.63 -0.71
N ILE A 206 -52.75 -0.13 0.25
CA ILE A 206 -53.08 1.08 1.03
C ILE A 206 -52.94 2.36 0.19
N SER A 207 -52.35 2.27 -1.01
CA SER A 207 -52.06 3.42 -1.87
C SER A 207 -53.33 4.12 -2.36
N LYS A 208 -53.41 5.44 -2.17
CA LYS A 208 -54.59 6.25 -2.53
C LYS A 208 -54.47 6.93 -3.89
N ASP A 209 -53.23 7.17 -4.35
CA ASP A 209 -52.95 7.82 -5.62
C ASP A 209 -51.78 7.14 -6.39
N GLN A 210 -51.58 7.56 -7.64
CA GLN A 210 -50.57 7.02 -8.55
C GLN A 210 -49.12 7.23 -8.06
N SER A 211 -48.87 8.29 -7.29
CA SER A 211 -47.55 8.63 -6.73
C SER A 211 -47.23 7.76 -5.51
N GLU A 212 -48.20 7.61 -4.62
CA GLU A 212 -48.16 6.75 -3.45
C GLU A 212 -48.05 5.27 -3.87
N TYR A 213 -48.77 4.85 -4.91
CA TYR A 213 -48.66 3.52 -5.49
C TYR A 213 -47.23 3.23 -5.98
N ARG A 214 -46.65 4.13 -6.80
CA ARG A 214 -45.25 3.99 -7.26
C ARG A 214 -44.27 3.95 -6.10
N ARG A 215 -44.49 4.75 -5.05
CA ARG A 215 -43.64 4.76 -3.85
C ARG A 215 -43.74 3.45 -3.08
N ASN A 216 -44.94 2.93 -2.87
CA ASN A 216 -45.18 1.71 -2.11
C ASN A 216 -44.68 0.47 -2.86
N VAL A 217 -44.88 0.37 -4.17
CA VAL A 217 -44.28 -0.71 -4.99
C VAL A 217 -42.76 -0.69 -4.87
N ASN A 218 -42.13 0.48 -5.00
CA ASN A 218 -40.66 0.61 -4.87
C ASN A 218 -40.15 0.28 -3.47
N ARG A 219 -40.87 0.71 -2.42
CA ARG A 219 -40.54 0.42 -1.02
C ARG A 219 -40.67 -1.08 -0.73
N SER A 220 -41.78 -1.69 -1.10
CA SER A 220 -42.03 -3.12 -0.90
C SER A 220 -41.01 -3.99 -1.66
N ALA A 221 -40.71 -3.65 -2.92
CA ALA A 221 -39.64 -4.32 -3.67
C ALA A 221 -38.26 -4.19 -2.99
N SER A 222 -37.96 -3.02 -2.41
CA SER A 222 -36.72 -2.79 -1.67
C SER A 222 -36.64 -3.57 -0.34
N LEU A 223 -37.78 -3.86 0.30
CA LEU A 223 -37.82 -4.71 1.48
C LEU A 223 -37.59 -6.18 1.11
N LEU A 224 -38.25 -6.66 0.05
CA LEU A 224 -38.05 -8.02 -0.48
C LEU A 224 -36.61 -8.25 -0.96
N TRP A 225 -35.96 -7.21 -1.50
CA TRP A 225 -34.54 -7.26 -1.86
C TRP A 225 -33.62 -7.67 -0.71
N LYS A 226 -33.91 -7.23 0.54
CA LYS A 226 -33.06 -7.55 1.70
C LYS A 226 -32.91 -9.06 1.91
N GLU A 227 -33.91 -9.84 1.53
CA GLU A 227 -33.87 -11.31 1.66
C GLU A 227 -32.98 -11.97 0.61
N ILE A 228 -32.98 -11.43 -0.61
CA ILE A 228 -32.07 -11.86 -1.67
C ILE A 228 -30.63 -11.47 -1.28
N GLU A 229 -30.43 -10.29 -0.70
CA GLU A 229 -29.13 -9.84 -0.19
C GLU A 229 -28.57 -10.75 0.94
N ASN A 230 -29.45 -11.20 1.85
CA ASN A 230 -29.09 -12.17 2.88
C ASN A 230 -28.60 -13.49 2.26
N ARG A 231 -29.29 -14.00 1.22
CA ARG A 231 -28.86 -15.21 0.50
C ARG A 231 -27.50 -15.05 -0.18
N ILE A 232 -27.21 -13.90 -0.80
CA ILE A 232 -25.87 -13.62 -1.35
C ILE A 232 -24.81 -13.65 -0.26
N SER A 233 -25.12 -13.11 0.93
CA SER A 233 -24.18 -13.12 2.06
C SER A 233 -23.93 -14.54 2.59
N ILE A 234 -24.94 -15.43 2.54
CA ILE A 234 -24.79 -16.86 2.83
C ILE A 234 -23.88 -17.53 1.80
N ILE A 235 -24.08 -17.25 0.50
CA ILE A 235 -23.21 -17.75 -0.59
C ILE A 235 -21.76 -17.32 -0.36
N GLN A 236 -21.54 -16.03 -0.04
CA GLN A 236 -20.21 -15.49 0.26
C GLN A 236 -19.52 -16.23 1.41
N ASN A 237 -20.27 -16.54 2.48
CA ASN A 237 -19.74 -17.32 3.61
C ASN A 237 -19.46 -18.78 3.22
N ASN A 238 -20.35 -19.43 2.48
CA ASN A 238 -20.16 -20.80 2.01
C ASN A 238 -18.93 -20.94 1.12
N ILE A 239 -18.69 -19.98 0.22
CA ILE A 239 -17.48 -19.94 -0.60
C ILE A 239 -16.23 -19.74 0.25
N ALA A 240 -16.28 -18.88 1.28
CA ALA A 240 -15.16 -18.72 2.20
C ALA A 240 -14.84 -20.01 2.97
N ASP A 241 -15.87 -20.73 3.37
CA ASP A 241 -15.73 -22.04 4.02
C ASP A 241 -15.14 -23.10 3.10
N LEU A 242 -15.59 -23.13 1.84
CA LEU A 242 -15.05 -24.02 0.82
C LEU A 242 -13.61 -23.67 0.47
N PHE A 243 -13.28 -22.38 0.36
CA PHE A 243 -11.92 -21.91 0.13
C PHE A 243 -10.98 -22.40 1.23
N GLU A 244 -11.33 -22.23 2.51
CA GLU A 244 -10.48 -22.70 3.61
C GLU A 244 -10.28 -24.23 3.60
N LYS A 245 -11.30 -25.00 3.22
CA LYS A 245 -11.24 -26.47 3.18
C LYS A 245 -10.48 -27.01 1.97
N THR A 246 -10.64 -26.37 0.81
CA THR A 246 -10.05 -26.83 -0.46
C THR A 246 -8.63 -26.34 -0.66
N THR A 247 -8.29 -25.19 -0.07
CA THR A 247 -6.98 -24.59 -0.26
C THR A 247 -5.94 -25.32 0.58
N PRO A 248 -4.80 -25.72 -0.02
CA PRO A 248 -3.75 -26.44 0.68
C PRO A 248 -3.13 -25.60 1.80
N LYS A 249 -3.20 -26.11 3.03
CA LYS A 249 -2.56 -25.49 4.20
C LYS A 249 -1.11 -25.96 4.30
N LYS A 250 -0.16 -25.02 4.31
CA LYS A 250 1.25 -25.32 4.64
C LYS A 250 1.34 -25.48 6.17
N ILE A 251 1.44 -26.71 6.68
CA ILE A 251 1.62 -26.95 8.11
C ILE A 251 2.96 -26.36 8.54
N ARG A 252 2.91 -25.30 9.35
CA ARG A 252 4.11 -24.65 9.89
C ARG A 252 4.53 -25.33 11.18
N LEU A 253 5.25 -26.45 11.09
CA LEU A 253 5.83 -27.10 12.27
C LEU A 253 7.12 -26.39 12.77
N LEU A 254 7.50 -25.28 12.14
CA LEU A 254 8.75 -24.57 12.45
C LEU A 254 8.76 -23.99 13.87
N TRP A 255 7.61 -23.67 14.47
CA TRP A 255 7.54 -23.14 15.84
C TRP A 255 7.91 -24.18 16.91
N ILE A 256 7.84 -25.49 16.59
CA ILE A 256 8.20 -26.57 17.51
C ILE A 256 9.66 -26.45 17.96
N ARG A 257 10.54 -25.86 17.13
CA ARG A 257 11.93 -25.60 17.52
C ARG A 257 12.04 -24.79 18.81
N TYR A 258 11.14 -23.83 19.03
CA TYR A 258 11.17 -22.98 20.22
C TYR A 258 10.76 -23.76 21.47
N LEU A 259 9.82 -24.71 21.35
CA LEU A 259 9.52 -25.65 22.43
C LEU A 259 10.72 -26.53 22.76
N ILE A 260 11.40 -27.05 21.72
CA ILE A 260 12.62 -27.86 21.89
C ILE A 260 13.71 -27.03 22.59
N TYR A 261 13.92 -25.78 22.21
CA TYR A 261 14.88 -24.89 22.86
C TYR A 261 14.54 -24.64 24.33
N GLY A 262 13.26 -24.40 24.65
CA GLY A 262 12.80 -24.23 26.03
C GLY A 262 13.04 -25.49 26.87
N PHE A 263 12.70 -26.66 26.33
CA PHE A 263 12.96 -27.94 26.99
C PHE A 263 14.46 -28.16 27.22
N LEU A 264 15.30 -27.93 26.22
CA LEU A 264 16.77 -28.08 26.34
C LEU A 264 17.35 -27.15 27.40
N LEU A 265 16.89 -25.90 27.49
CA LEU A 265 17.35 -24.96 28.52
C LEU A 265 16.96 -25.39 29.94
N ILE A 266 15.75 -25.95 30.11
CA ILE A 266 15.27 -26.44 31.41
C ILE A 266 16.02 -27.73 31.80
N ALA A 267 16.08 -28.70 30.88
CA ALA A 267 16.71 -30.01 31.11
C ALA A 267 18.21 -29.88 31.42
N PHE A 268 18.91 -28.96 30.75
CA PHE A 268 20.36 -28.75 30.89
C PHE A 268 20.70 -27.44 31.58
N ARG A 269 19.93 -27.02 32.59
CA ARG A 269 20.14 -25.76 33.33
C ARG A 269 21.57 -25.59 33.87
N ARG A 270 22.25 -26.69 34.25
CA ARG A 270 23.66 -26.65 34.71
C ARG A 270 24.66 -26.29 33.60
N ASN A 271 24.36 -26.65 32.36
CA ASN A 271 25.20 -26.40 31.17
C ASN A 271 24.55 -25.39 30.21
N TYR A 272 23.75 -24.45 30.75
CA TYR A 272 22.95 -23.51 29.96
C TYR A 272 23.78 -22.73 28.93
N GLN A 273 25.04 -22.42 29.23
CA GLN A 273 25.93 -21.72 28.29
C GLN A 273 26.20 -22.53 27.03
N LEU A 274 26.45 -23.85 27.14
CA LEU A 274 26.67 -24.71 25.97
C LEU A 274 25.38 -24.77 25.13
N ILE A 275 24.26 -25.01 25.78
CA ILE A 275 22.96 -25.15 25.11
C ILE A 275 22.57 -23.87 24.39
N LEU A 276 22.77 -22.72 25.03
CA LEU A 276 22.45 -21.44 24.41
C LEU A 276 23.33 -21.16 23.18
N GLN A 277 24.61 -21.54 23.21
CA GLN A 277 25.49 -21.46 22.04
C GLN A 277 25.05 -22.44 20.93
N LEU A 278 24.59 -23.65 21.27
CA LEU A 278 24.00 -24.58 20.28
C LEU A 278 22.72 -24.03 19.66
N ILE A 279 21.84 -23.42 20.46
CA ILE A 279 20.61 -22.77 19.96
C ILE A 279 20.99 -21.67 18.96
N LEU A 280 21.89 -20.76 19.33
CA LEU A 280 22.36 -19.69 18.44
C LEU A 280 22.96 -20.24 17.15
N SER A 281 23.78 -21.30 17.23
CA SER A 281 24.34 -21.96 16.05
C SER A 281 23.27 -22.61 15.17
N SER A 282 22.26 -23.24 15.78
CA SER A 282 21.15 -23.85 15.05
C SER A 282 20.31 -22.80 14.32
N GLU A 283 20.13 -21.61 14.91
CA GLU A 283 19.42 -20.49 14.30
C GLU A 283 20.21 -19.87 13.14
N ILE A 284 21.54 -19.77 13.25
CA ILE A 284 22.40 -19.33 12.13
C ILE A 284 22.22 -20.27 10.93
N LEU A 285 22.34 -21.58 11.15
CA LEU A 285 22.18 -22.60 10.09
C LEU A 285 20.74 -22.66 9.56
N PHE A 286 19.75 -22.46 10.42
CA PHE A 286 18.36 -22.37 10.01
C PHE A 286 18.12 -21.18 9.07
N VAL A 287 18.62 -20.00 9.41
CA VAL A 287 18.48 -18.81 8.55
C VAL A 287 19.27 -18.94 7.25
N TRP A 288 20.40 -19.65 7.27
CA TRP A 288 21.12 -20.02 6.05
C TRP A 288 20.29 -20.88 5.11
N GLY A 289 19.73 -21.98 5.61
CA GLY A 289 18.97 -22.94 4.81
C GLY A 289 17.53 -22.51 4.50
N SER A 290 16.97 -21.52 5.20
CA SER A 290 15.58 -21.09 5.00
C SER A 290 15.49 -19.84 4.12
N ASN A 291 14.55 -19.87 3.18
CA ASN A 291 14.14 -18.70 2.39
C ASN A 291 12.86 -18.04 2.96
N THR A 292 12.40 -18.50 4.12
CA THR A 292 11.12 -18.11 4.73
C THR A 292 11.19 -16.84 5.58
N VAL A 293 12.36 -16.23 5.74
CA VAL A 293 12.60 -15.09 6.64
C VAL A 293 11.77 -13.85 6.25
N HIS A 294 11.15 -13.81 5.06
CA HIS A 294 10.53 -12.58 4.52
C HIS A 294 9.01 -12.59 4.44
N LEU A 295 8.36 -13.72 4.76
CA LEU A 295 6.94 -13.87 4.42
C LEU A 295 6.00 -13.32 5.49
N ASN A 296 6.31 -13.42 6.79
CA ASN A 296 5.40 -12.97 7.86
C ASN A 296 5.79 -11.61 8.44
N THR A 297 5.07 -10.56 8.04
CA THR A 297 5.35 -9.16 8.44
C THR A 297 5.30 -8.95 9.95
N ILE A 298 4.34 -9.53 10.66
CA ILE A 298 4.14 -9.28 12.10
C ILE A 298 5.24 -9.96 12.91
N GLU A 299 5.53 -11.23 12.62
CA GLU A 299 6.60 -11.98 13.28
C GLU A 299 7.95 -11.31 13.05
N ASN A 300 8.22 -10.89 11.80
CA ASN A 300 9.44 -10.17 11.46
C ASN A 300 9.56 -8.84 12.19
N MET A 301 8.48 -8.04 12.26
CA MET A 301 8.50 -6.77 13.00
C MET A 301 8.79 -6.97 14.48
N LEU A 302 8.11 -7.92 15.14
CA LEU A 302 8.34 -8.21 16.55
C LEU A 302 9.77 -8.69 16.78
N PHE A 303 10.23 -9.63 15.93
CA PHE A 303 11.56 -10.20 16.03
C PHE A 303 12.66 -9.16 15.81
N SER A 304 12.57 -8.36 14.74
CA SER A 304 13.53 -7.29 14.45
C SER A 304 13.54 -6.23 15.54
N SER A 305 12.38 -5.87 16.09
CA SER A 305 12.30 -4.88 17.19
C SER A 305 13.03 -5.39 18.44
N VAL A 306 12.74 -6.61 18.89
CA VAL A 306 13.41 -7.23 20.03
C VAL A 306 14.92 -7.32 19.81
N LEU A 307 15.34 -7.71 18.61
CA LEU A 307 16.73 -7.88 18.26
C LEU A 307 17.49 -6.54 18.24
N VAL A 308 16.89 -5.45 17.73
CA VAL A 308 17.49 -4.11 17.76
C VAL A 308 17.61 -3.58 19.18
N PHE A 309 16.56 -3.72 20.01
CA PHE A 309 16.63 -3.31 21.42
C PHE A 309 17.69 -4.10 22.20
N ALA A 310 17.76 -5.41 21.97
CA ALA A 310 18.82 -6.25 22.53
C ALA A 310 20.20 -5.76 22.09
N PHE A 311 20.39 -5.48 20.80
CA PHE A 311 21.65 -4.97 20.26
C PHE A 311 22.09 -3.64 20.90
N ILE A 312 21.17 -2.69 21.07
CA ILE A 312 21.44 -1.41 21.74
C ILE A 312 21.83 -1.66 23.20
N PHE A 313 21.04 -2.44 23.94
CA PHE A 313 21.29 -2.76 25.33
C PHE A 313 22.67 -3.43 25.54
N PHE A 314 23.01 -4.38 24.68
CA PHE A 314 24.30 -5.06 24.74
C PHE A 314 25.48 -4.15 24.42
N ASN A 315 25.32 -3.20 23.49
CA ASN A 315 26.34 -2.18 23.21
C ASN A 315 26.58 -1.24 24.40
N LEU A 316 25.52 -0.80 25.09
CA LEU A 316 25.65 -0.02 26.32
C LEU A 316 26.39 -0.80 27.41
N LEU A 317 26.08 -2.10 27.55
CA LEU A 317 26.75 -2.99 28.50
C LEU A 317 28.24 -3.19 28.17
N LEU A 318 28.59 -3.26 26.89
CA LEU A 318 29.99 -3.34 26.43
C LEU A 318 30.81 -2.10 26.76
N ILE A 319 30.22 -0.92 26.55
CA ILE A 319 30.84 0.36 26.90
C ILE A 319 31.10 0.41 28.41
N ARG A 320 30.09 0.04 29.22
CA ARG A 320 30.25 -0.05 30.69
C ARG A 320 31.36 -1.04 31.11
N LYS A 321 31.49 -2.17 30.42
CA LYS A 321 32.52 -3.19 30.68
C LYS A 321 33.88 -2.87 30.03
N ARG A 322 34.06 -1.69 29.43
CA ARG A 322 35.30 -1.25 28.75
C ARG A 322 35.82 -2.22 27.68
N LYS A 323 34.92 -2.98 27.04
CA LYS A 323 35.27 -3.95 25.99
C LYS A 323 35.26 -3.30 24.60
N TYR A 324 36.08 -2.26 24.41
CA TYR A 324 36.04 -1.38 23.25
C TYR A 324 36.21 -2.07 21.88
N GLY A 325 36.92 -3.22 21.83
CA GLY A 325 37.08 -3.98 20.59
C GLY A 325 35.76 -4.44 19.96
N TYR A 326 34.77 -4.86 20.76
CA TYR A 326 33.46 -5.24 20.24
C TYR A 326 32.63 -4.02 19.82
N THR A 327 32.76 -2.91 20.53
CA THR A 327 32.14 -1.63 20.15
C THR A 327 32.66 -1.12 18.80
N LEU A 328 33.95 -1.31 18.52
CA LEU A 328 34.52 -1.00 17.20
C LEU A 328 33.88 -1.82 16.09
N PHE A 329 33.70 -3.14 16.27
CA PHE A 329 33.00 -3.99 15.30
C PHE A 329 31.57 -3.51 15.06
N THR A 330 30.86 -3.06 16.09
CA THR A 330 29.53 -2.47 15.94
C THR A 330 29.56 -1.18 15.11
N ILE A 331 30.52 -0.29 15.33
CA ILE A 331 30.62 0.96 14.55
C ILE A 331 30.93 0.64 13.08
N VAL A 332 31.88 -0.27 12.83
CA VAL A 332 32.22 -0.72 11.46
C VAL A 332 30.99 -1.34 10.79
N PHE A 333 30.28 -2.23 11.47
CA PHE A 333 29.03 -2.81 10.98
C PHE A 333 28.01 -1.72 10.60
N MET A 334 27.79 -0.73 11.47
CA MET A 334 26.85 0.36 11.21
C MET A 334 27.22 1.20 9.99
N ILE A 335 28.51 1.45 9.75
CA ILE A 335 28.98 2.15 8.55
C ILE A 335 28.74 1.30 7.30
N LEU A 336 29.07 0.01 7.38
CA LEU A 336 28.96 -0.93 6.27
C LEU A 336 27.51 -1.14 5.82
N LEU A 337 26.51 -1.02 6.69
CA LEU A 337 25.08 -1.06 6.31
C LEU A 337 24.69 -0.02 5.24
N PHE A 338 25.44 1.08 5.13
CA PHE A 338 25.16 2.14 4.16
C PHE A 338 25.99 2.02 2.88
N VAL A 339 26.99 1.14 2.84
CA VAL A 339 27.79 0.87 1.65
C VAL A 339 27.01 -0.10 0.74
N PRO A 340 26.87 0.17 -0.57
CA PRO A 340 26.18 -0.77 -1.47
C PRO A 340 26.91 -2.12 -1.56
N SER A 341 26.19 -3.22 -1.31
CA SER A 341 26.66 -4.58 -1.55
C SER A 341 26.81 -4.82 -3.06
N TYR A 342 25.78 -4.46 -3.82
CA TYR A 342 25.76 -4.61 -5.28
C TYR A 342 25.77 -3.23 -5.93
N ILE A 343 26.68 -3.02 -6.89
CA ILE A 343 26.83 -1.76 -7.60
C ILE A 343 26.35 -1.93 -9.05
N PHE A 344 25.48 -1.01 -9.49
CA PHE A 344 24.97 -0.93 -10.87
C PHE A 344 24.24 -2.18 -11.39
N VAL A 345 23.17 -2.59 -10.70
CA VAL A 345 22.35 -3.74 -11.09
C VAL A 345 21.49 -3.40 -12.32
N ARG A 346 21.87 -3.90 -13.50
CA ARG A 346 21.19 -3.60 -14.78
C ARG A 346 19.82 -4.25 -14.88
N GLU A 347 19.68 -5.43 -14.30
CA GLU A 347 18.49 -6.28 -14.41
C GLU A 347 17.26 -5.69 -13.67
N LEU A 348 17.51 -4.76 -12.74
CA LEU A 348 16.47 -3.97 -12.06
C LEU A 348 15.97 -2.77 -12.87
N GLY A 349 16.54 -2.52 -14.05
CA GLY A 349 16.09 -1.45 -14.94
C GLY A 349 14.64 -1.64 -15.41
N MET A 350 14.00 -0.52 -15.76
CA MET A 350 12.64 -0.53 -16.28
C MET A 350 12.68 -1.04 -17.73
N ASP A 351 12.11 -2.23 -17.95
CA ASP A 351 12.09 -2.92 -19.24
C ASP A 351 10.76 -2.77 -19.97
N ARG A 352 10.74 -3.20 -21.23
CA ARG A 352 9.55 -3.14 -22.10
C ARG A 352 8.38 -3.96 -21.57
N GLU A 353 8.66 -5.02 -20.81
CA GLU A 353 7.63 -5.83 -20.17
C GLU A 353 6.94 -5.05 -19.05
N PHE A 354 7.70 -4.34 -18.21
CA PHE A 354 7.15 -3.46 -17.20
C PHE A 354 6.27 -2.37 -17.82
N GLU A 355 6.70 -1.75 -18.91
CA GLU A 355 5.95 -0.70 -19.64
C GLU A 355 4.62 -1.17 -20.26
N ARG A 356 4.45 -2.49 -20.42
CA ARG A 356 3.20 -3.11 -20.91
C ARG A 356 2.35 -3.68 -19.78
N SER A 357 2.89 -3.73 -18.56
CA SER A 357 2.22 -4.26 -17.39
C SER A 357 1.17 -3.26 -16.85
N PRO A 358 0.13 -3.74 -16.16
CA PRO A 358 -0.86 -2.86 -15.53
C PRO A 358 -0.26 -2.02 -14.39
N TYR A 359 0.93 -2.37 -13.90
CA TYR A 359 1.61 -1.62 -12.84
C TYR A 359 2.35 -0.37 -13.34
N TYR A 360 2.53 -0.22 -14.64
CA TYR A 360 3.12 0.98 -15.22
C TYR A 360 2.24 2.22 -14.95
N ASP A 361 0.95 2.12 -15.29
CA ASP A 361 -0.01 3.20 -15.07
C ASP A 361 -0.25 3.45 -13.58
N GLN A 362 -0.23 2.40 -12.76
CA GLN A 362 -0.26 2.53 -11.30
C GLN A 362 0.94 3.35 -10.79
N LEU A 363 2.15 3.08 -11.29
CA LEU A 363 3.35 3.83 -10.92
C LEU A 363 3.24 5.30 -11.33
N LYS A 364 2.76 5.58 -12.55
CA LYS A 364 2.57 6.95 -13.04
C LYS A 364 1.60 7.75 -12.17
N SER A 365 0.46 7.15 -11.86
CA SER A 365 -0.56 7.72 -10.98
C SER A 365 0.00 8.09 -9.62
N GLU A 366 0.82 7.22 -9.02
CA GLU A 366 1.38 7.48 -7.70
C GLU A 366 2.59 8.42 -7.69
N VAL A 367 3.36 8.49 -8.79
CA VAL A 367 4.58 9.32 -8.85
C VAL A 367 4.28 10.74 -9.33
N PHE A 368 3.44 10.93 -10.36
CA PHE A 368 3.23 12.27 -10.93
C PHE A 368 1.82 12.61 -11.45
N GLU A 369 0.98 11.66 -11.88
CA GLU A 369 -0.33 12.02 -12.45
C GLU A 369 -1.39 12.25 -11.35
N GLY A 370 -1.37 11.45 -10.29
CA GLY A 370 -2.37 11.49 -9.22
C GLY A 370 -2.32 12.78 -8.40
N SER A 371 -3.47 13.23 -7.92
CA SER A 371 -3.61 14.47 -7.14
C SER A 371 -2.78 14.50 -5.85
N ASN A 372 -2.56 13.33 -5.26
CA ASN A 372 -1.73 13.14 -4.05
C ASN A 372 -0.31 12.71 -4.38
N SER A 373 0.09 12.69 -5.65
CA SER A 373 1.46 12.33 -6.02
C SER A 373 2.46 13.39 -5.56
N ARG A 374 3.70 12.96 -5.35
CA ARG A 374 4.77 13.83 -4.83
C ARG A 374 5.06 15.02 -5.75
N VAL A 375 4.97 14.82 -7.08
CA VAL A 375 5.13 15.91 -8.05
C VAL A 375 3.99 16.93 -7.93
N LYS A 376 2.72 16.48 -7.89
CA LYS A 376 1.58 17.39 -7.74
C LYS A 376 1.59 18.12 -6.40
N GLU A 377 2.02 17.46 -5.33
CA GLU A 377 2.15 18.07 -4.00
C GLU A 377 3.11 19.26 -4.03
N MET A 378 4.30 19.09 -4.62
CA MET A 378 5.30 20.15 -4.77
C MET A 378 4.79 21.30 -5.66
N LEU A 379 4.16 20.99 -6.79
CA LEU A 379 3.56 22.00 -7.67
C LEU A 379 2.45 22.80 -6.96
N ARG A 380 1.61 22.12 -6.18
CA ARG A 380 0.55 22.76 -5.40
C ARG A 380 1.14 23.65 -4.30
N GLU A 381 2.20 23.22 -3.62
CA GLU A 381 2.89 24.06 -2.65
C GLU A 381 3.47 25.31 -3.32
N MET A 382 4.18 25.16 -4.44
CA MET A 382 4.72 26.28 -5.21
C MET A 382 3.63 27.27 -5.62
N SER A 383 2.51 26.76 -6.15
CA SER A 383 1.34 27.55 -6.54
C SER A 383 0.70 28.27 -5.35
N ALA A 384 0.48 27.57 -4.23
CA ALA A 384 -0.11 28.15 -3.03
C ALA A 384 0.77 29.26 -2.43
N VAL A 385 2.10 29.06 -2.39
CA VAL A 385 3.05 30.07 -1.93
C VAL A 385 3.05 31.29 -2.86
N SER A 386 3.01 31.07 -4.18
CA SER A 386 2.97 32.15 -5.17
C SER A 386 1.67 32.94 -5.09
N LEU A 387 0.53 32.26 -4.90
CA LEU A 387 -0.77 32.91 -4.70
C LEU A 387 -0.79 33.74 -3.41
N ALA A 388 -0.26 33.20 -2.32
CA ALA A 388 -0.17 33.91 -1.05
C ALA A 388 0.76 35.14 -1.13
N SER A 389 1.87 35.03 -1.87
CA SER A 389 2.75 36.16 -2.18
C SER A 389 1.98 37.24 -2.94
N LYS A 390 1.30 36.88 -4.04
CA LYS A 390 0.49 37.80 -4.83
C LYS A 390 -0.58 38.51 -3.99
N GLU A 391 -1.35 37.77 -3.20
CA GLU A 391 -2.44 38.33 -2.40
C GLU A 391 -1.93 39.26 -1.30
N HIS A 392 -0.87 38.88 -0.58
CA HIS A 392 -0.29 39.75 0.44
C HIS A 392 0.39 40.99 -0.17
N THR A 393 0.99 40.85 -1.35
CA THR A 393 1.53 42.00 -2.09
C THR A 393 0.41 42.97 -2.44
N LYS A 394 -0.72 42.45 -2.94
CA LYS A 394 -1.91 43.25 -3.24
C LYS A 394 -2.43 43.98 -1.99
N GLN A 395 -2.57 43.26 -0.86
CA GLN A 395 -2.99 43.85 0.41
C GLN A 395 -2.03 44.93 0.92
N LEU A 396 -0.71 44.73 0.75
CA LEU A 396 0.27 45.75 1.10
C LEU A 396 0.09 46.99 0.22
N VAL A 397 -0.06 46.83 -1.09
CA VAL A 397 -0.29 47.95 -2.02
C VAL A 397 -1.60 48.67 -1.68
N GLU A 398 -2.69 47.95 -1.40
CA GLU A 398 -3.96 48.53 -0.96
C GLU A 398 -3.79 49.30 0.35
N HIS A 399 -3.12 48.73 1.35
CA HIS A 399 -2.88 49.40 2.64
C HIS A 399 -2.04 50.67 2.48
N LEU A 400 -0.98 50.62 1.68
CA LEU A 400 -0.14 51.80 1.37
C LEU A 400 -0.91 52.83 0.54
N SER A 401 -1.84 52.41 -0.31
CA SER A 401 -2.69 53.33 -1.09
C SER A 401 -3.69 54.12 -0.22
N LEU A 402 -3.97 53.68 1.01
CA LEU A 402 -4.78 54.41 1.99
C LEU A 402 -3.97 55.47 2.76
N ALA A 403 -2.64 55.48 2.64
CA ALA A 403 -1.78 56.45 3.31
C ALA A 403 -2.17 57.91 3.01
N PRO A 404 -2.44 58.32 1.74
CA PRO A 404 -2.90 59.66 1.43
C PRO A 404 -4.19 60.06 2.15
N GLU A 405 -5.17 59.16 2.29
CA GLU A 405 -6.41 59.45 3.01
C GLU A 405 -6.16 59.69 4.51
N LYS A 406 -5.25 58.91 5.11
CA LYS A 406 -4.84 59.14 6.51
C LYS A 406 -4.17 60.50 6.67
N PHE A 407 -3.27 60.86 5.76
CA PHE A 407 -2.61 62.17 5.79
C PHE A 407 -3.58 63.33 5.53
N LEU A 408 -4.64 63.13 4.73
CA LEU A 408 -5.72 64.10 4.53
C LEU A 408 -6.54 64.31 5.83
N LYS A 409 -6.94 63.23 6.52
CA LYS A 409 -7.71 63.32 7.78
C LYS A 409 -6.96 64.03 8.90
N GLU A 410 -5.65 63.85 8.96
CA GLU A 410 -4.78 64.51 9.94
C GLU A 410 -4.42 65.95 9.54
N GLY A 411 -4.94 66.44 8.41
CA GLY A 411 -4.71 67.78 7.89
C GLY A 411 -3.32 67.99 7.30
N ALA A 412 -2.54 66.93 7.04
CA ALA A 412 -1.21 67.03 6.41
C ALA A 412 -1.30 67.29 4.89
N LEU A 413 -2.40 66.86 4.27
CA LEU A 413 -2.71 67.10 2.86
C LEU A 413 -3.95 67.99 2.74
N LYS A 414 -4.02 68.80 1.68
CA LYS A 414 -5.22 69.54 1.28
C LYS A 414 -6.12 68.70 0.37
N GLU A 415 -5.49 68.00 -0.57
CA GLU A 415 -6.16 67.15 -1.56
C GLU A 415 -5.17 66.12 -2.11
N PHE A 416 -5.71 65.03 -2.64
CA PHE A 416 -4.96 64.10 -3.47
C PHE A 416 -5.75 63.78 -4.73
N GLU A 417 -5.08 63.77 -5.88
CA GLU A 417 -5.70 63.49 -7.18
C GLU A 417 -4.94 62.40 -7.94
N PRO A 418 -5.62 61.39 -8.50
CA PRO A 418 -5.01 60.44 -9.41
C PRO A 418 -4.76 61.09 -10.77
N THR A 419 -3.49 61.20 -11.17
CA THR A 419 -3.05 61.71 -12.48
C THR A 419 -2.55 60.55 -13.36
N PRO A 420 -2.44 60.73 -14.69
CA PRO A 420 -1.92 59.69 -15.61
C PRO A 420 -0.50 59.22 -15.27
N ASN A 421 0.27 60.04 -14.53
CA ASN A 421 1.65 59.75 -14.14
C ASN A 421 1.79 59.31 -12.66
N GLY A 422 0.68 59.11 -11.94
CA GLY A 422 0.69 58.69 -10.53
C GLY A 422 -0.24 59.52 -9.65
N ILE A 423 -0.04 59.48 -8.33
CA ILE A 423 -0.87 60.22 -7.38
C ILE A 423 -0.22 61.59 -7.12
N PHE A 424 -0.95 62.67 -7.40
CA PHE A 424 -0.56 64.02 -7.02
C PHE A 424 -1.05 64.31 -5.60
N LEU A 425 -0.16 64.79 -4.73
CA LEU A 425 -0.44 65.06 -3.32
C LEU A 425 -0.17 66.54 -3.05
N LEU A 426 -1.20 67.31 -2.67
CA LEU A 426 -1.03 68.71 -2.27
C LEU A 426 -0.86 68.81 -0.76
N ILE A 427 0.34 69.16 -0.29
CA ILE A 427 0.68 69.26 1.13
C ILE A 427 0.13 70.57 1.72
N ASP A 428 -0.44 70.49 2.93
CA ASP A 428 -0.78 71.70 3.69
C ASP A 428 0.37 72.14 4.61
N GLU A 429 1.29 72.94 4.07
CA GLU A 429 2.48 73.43 4.81
C GLU A 429 2.13 74.23 6.08
N ARG A 430 0.91 74.78 6.17
CA ARG A 430 0.46 75.58 7.33
C ARG A 430 -0.30 74.75 8.37
N SER A 431 -0.43 73.44 8.15
CA SER A 431 -1.13 72.54 9.06
C SER A 431 -0.43 72.40 10.41
N GLN A 432 -1.23 72.31 11.48
CA GLN A 432 -0.71 71.95 12.79
C GLN A 432 -0.07 70.55 12.80
N PHE A 433 -0.37 69.69 11.82
CA PHE A 433 0.27 68.38 11.68
C PHE A 433 1.80 68.47 11.62
N PHE A 434 2.36 69.50 10.99
CA PHE A 434 3.81 69.70 10.86
C PHE A 434 4.43 70.46 12.03
N SER A 435 3.63 70.96 12.97
CA SER A 435 4.12 71.67 14.15
C SER A 435 4.90 70.77 15.12
N THR A 436 5.64 71.38 16.04
CA THR A 436 6.42 70.65 17.06
C THR A 436 5.52 69.90 18.05
N SER A 437 4.27 70.35 18.28
CA SER A 437 3.33 69.70 19.22
C SER A 437 2.78 68.36 18.71
N ASN A 438 2.83 68.09 17.40
CA ASN A 438 2.30 66.87 16.80
C ASN A 438 3.40 65.85 16.39
N PHE A 439 4.58 65.95 16.99
CA PHE A 439 5.70 65.05 16.69
C PHE A 439 5.36 63.57 16.93
N GLU A 440 4.67 63.26 18.04
CA GLU A 440 4.25 61.90 18.39
C GLU A 440 3.30 61.30 17.36
N ARG A 441 2.35 62.10 16.84
CA ARG A 441 1.39 61.64 15.83
C ARG A 441 2.06 61.28 14.51
N ARG A 442 3.04 62.08 14.06
CA ARG A 442 3.85 61.76 12.87
C ARG A 442 4.64 60.46 13.05
N LEU A 443 5.23 60.27 14.23
CA LEU A 443 5.92 59.02 14.56
C LEU A 443 4.98 57.82 14.57
N GLU A 444 3.76 57.96 15.08
CA GLU A 444 2.76 56.89 15.12
C GLU A 444 2.39 56.41 13.70
N ILE A 445 2.05 57.34 12.80
CA ILE A 445 1.70 57.02 11.41
C ILE A 445 2.87 56.37 10.67
N ALA A 446 4.08 56.90 10.85
CA ALA A 446 5.30 56.33 10.23
C ALA A 446 5.62 54.93 10.79
N ARG A 447 5.45 54.71 12.10
CA ARG A 447 5.64 53.39 12.73
C ARG A 447 4.65 52.36 12.20
N GLU A 448 3.38 52.71 12.07
CA GLU A 448 2.35 51.80 11.53
C GLU A 448 2.73 51.30 10.13
N MET A 449 3.13 52.21 9.24
CA MET A 449 3.59 51.85 7.88
C MET A 449 4.86 51.01 7.91
N ASN A 450 5.84 51.36 8.76
CA ASN A 450 7.07 50.59 8.90
C ASN A 450 6.79 49.16 9.40
N THR A 451 5.92 49.00 10.40
CA THR A 451 5.54 47.67 10.91
C THR A 451 4.89 46.82 9.82
N SER A 452 3.98 47.37 9.01
CA SER A 452 3.38 46.64 7.89
C SER A 452 4.41 46.24 6.82
N LEU A 453 5.38 47.12 6.51
CA LEU A 453 6.46 46.83 5.57
C LEU A 453 7.41 45.75 6.09
N GLU A 454 7.83 45.85 7.35
CA GLU A 454 8.71 44.86 8.00
C GLU A 454 8.04 43.48 8.08
N ASP A 455 6.76 43.42 8.45
CA ASP A 455 5.99 42.18 8.49
C ASP A 455 5.86 41.56 7.09
N TYR A 456 5.56 42.38 6.07
CA TYR A 456 5.53 41.93 4.68
C TYR A 456 6.88 41.37 4.25
N LEU A 457 7.98 42.11 4.44
CA LEU A 457 9.33 41.69 4.05
C LEU A 457 9.74 40.38 4.72
N SER A 458 9.44 40.24 6.01
CA SER A 458 9.69 39.02 6.77
C SER A 458 8.91 37.83 6.21
N LYS A 459 7.61 38.00 5.97
CA LYS A 459 6.74 36.96 5.39
C LYS A 459 7.14 36.60 3.97
N GLU A 460 7.50 37.58 3.15
CA GLU A 460 7.89 37.37 1.76
C GLU A 460 9.22 36.63 1.64
N LYS A 461 10.20 36.96 2.50
CA LYS A 461 11.45 36.20 2.61
C LYS A 461 11.20 34.74 3.00
N SER A 462 10.25 34.50 3.89
CA SER A 462 9.84 33.14 4.29
C SER A 462 9.19 32.38 3.12
N ARG A 463 8.26 33.02 2.38
CA ARG A 463 7.63 32.46 1.18
C ARG A 463 8.64 32.12 0.10
N TYR A 464 9.54 33.04 -0.22
CA TYR A 464 10.59 32.83 -1.20
C TYR A 464 11.45 31.59 -0.87
N ARG A 465 11.86 31.43 0.40
CA ARG A 465 12.58 30.23 0.85
C ARG A 465 11.76 28.96 0.65
N ARG A 466 10.48 28.97 1.02
CA ARG A 466 9.58 27.81 0.83
C ARG A 466 9.42 27.44 -0.63
N TYR A 467 9.18 28.43 -1.49
CA TYR A 467 9.09 28.24 -2.94
C TYR A 467 10.36 27.62 -3.51
N ARG A 468 11.52 28.17 -3.16
CA ARG A 468 12.82 27.67 -3.62
C ARG A 468 13.09 26.25 -3.17
N ASN A 469 12.81 25.92 -1.90
CA ASN A 469 12.97 24.57 -1.38
C ASN A 469 12.09 23.56 -2.12
N ALA A 470 10.84 23.94 -2.44
CA ALA A 470 9.92 23.11 -3.21
C ALA A 470 10.41 22.90 -4.65
N LEU A 471 10.90 23.96 -5.30
CA LEU A 471 11.49 23.91 -6.63
C LEU A 471 12.74 23.00 -6.68
N GLU A 472 13.70 23.20 -5.78
CA GLU A 472 14.92 22.39 -5.71
C GLU A 472 14.58 20.90 -5.44
N SER A 473 13.57 20.64 -4.59
CA SER A 473 13.08 19.29 -4.32
C SER A 473 12.44 18.65 -5.56
N LEU A 474 11.66 19.42 -6.32
CA LEU A 474 11.02 18.97 -7.55
C LEU A 474 12.07 18.70 -8.64
N GLU A 475 13.03 19.58 -8.84
CA GLU A 475 14.15 19.37 -9.77
C GLU A 475 14.94 18.11 -9.43
N HIS A 476 15.25 17.89 -8.15
CA HIS A 476 15.94 16.69 -7.70
C HIS A 476 15.10 15.43 -7.99
N LEU A 477 13.78 15.50 -7.78
CA LEU A 477 12.87 14.39 -8.08
C LEU A 477 12.82 14.11 -9.60
N VAL A 478 12.72 15.15 -10.44
CA VAL A 478 12.71 15.02 -11.90
C VAL A 478 14.03 14.39 -12.40
N LYS A 479 15.18 14.89 -11.92
CA LYS A 479 16.50 14.32 -12.25
C LYS A 479 16.62 12.85 -11.83
N LYS A 480 16.04 12.51 -10.68
CA LYS A 480 16.02 11.13 -10.17
C LYS A 480 15.14 10.23 -11.03
N ILE A 481 13.94 10.69 -11.40
CA ILE A 481 13.06 9.95 -12.31
C ILE A 481 13.78 9.75 -13.65
N SER A 482 14.31 10.82 -14.26
CA SER A 482 14.97 10.73 -15.57
C SER A 482 16.15 9.75 -15.59
N ALA A 483 16.91 9.67 -14.49
CA ALA A 483 18.05 8.78 -14.36
C ALA A 483 17.67 7.30 -14.20
N TYR A 484 16.62 6.97 -13.45
CA TYR A 484 16.32 5.59 -13.04
C TYR A 484 15.17 4.92 -13.80
N THR A 485 14.38 5.65 -14.59
CA THR A 485 13.25 5.09 -15.35
C THR A 485 13.51 4.99 -16.84
N SER A 486 12.60 4.36 -17.60
CA SER A 486 12.70 4.27 -19.05
C SER A 486 12.43 5.61 -19.74
N ASN A 487 12.81 5.74 -21.01
CA ASN A 487 12.57 6.97 -21.79
C ASN A 487 11.08 7.28 -21.92
N ARG A 488 10.24 6.26 -22.12
CA ARG A 488 8.78 6.40 -22.19
C ARG A 488 8.21 7.01 -20.91
N PHE A 489 8.67 6.58 -19.74
CA PHE A 489 8.23 7.14 -18.46
C PHE A 489 8.65 8.61 -18.29
N VAL A 490 9.80 9.01 -18.85
CA VAL A 490 10.26 10.40 -18.85
C VAL A 490 9.43 11.27 -19.79
N GLU A 491 9.10 10.77 -20.98
CA GLU A 491 8.21 11.46 -21.92
C GLU A 491 6.83 11.69 -21.33
N ASP A 492 6.27 10.67 -20.66
CA ASP A 492 4.98 10.79 -19.97
C ASP A 492 5.03 11.82 -18.82
N LEU A 493 6.13 11.82 -18.04
CA LEU A 493 6.35 12.82 -16.99
C LEU A 493 6.45 14.23 -17.57
N GLU A 494 7.22 14.43 -18.64
CA GLU A 494 7.39 15.73 -19.28
C GLU A 494 6.05 16.27 -19.78
N LYS A 495 5.23 15.41 -20.40
CA LYS A 495 3.89 15.76 -20.86
C LYS A 495 2.98 16.17 -19.72
N ASP A 496 2.95 15.41 -18.63
CA ASP A 496 2.13 15.73 -17.46
C ASP A 496 2.61 17.00 -16.73
N LEU A 497 3.92 17.20 -16.60
CA LEU A 497 4.50 18.42 -16.03
C LEU A 497 4.10 19.66 -16.83
N LYS A 498 4.25 19.64 -18.17
CA LYS A 498 3.83 20.75 -19.04
C LYS A 498 2.35 21.06 -18.86
N ALA A 499 1.49 20.04 -18.97
CA ALA A 499 0.05 20.19 -18.79
C ALA A 499 -0.34 20.69 -17.37
N SER A 500 0.49 20.43 -16.36
CA SER A 500 0.27 20.89 -15.00
C SER A 500 0.72 22.32 -14.79
N LEU A 501 1.87 22.71 -15.34
CA LEU A 501 2.38 24.08 -15.28
C LEU A 501 1.42 25.03 -16.00
N ASP A 502 0.83 24.63 -17.13
CA ASP A 502 -0.18 25.42 -17.86
C ASP A 502 -1.42 25.72 -16.99
N ARG A 503 -1.73 24.86 -16.02
CA ARG A 503 -2.85 25.09 -15.07
C ARG A 503 -2.49 26.03 -13.92
N TYR A 504 -1.21 26.30 -13.71
CA TYR A 504 -0.72 27.15 -12.62
C TYR A 504 -0.03 28.41 -13.18
N PRO A 505 -0.81 29.46 -13.48
CA PRO A 505 -0.32 30.63 -14.22
C PRO A 505 0.76 31.45 -13.50
N LEU A 506 0.98 31.21 -12.20
CA LEU A 506 1.99 31.93 -11.40
C LEU A 506 3.36 31.22 -11.40
N ILE A 507 3.48 30.03 -11.99
CA ILE A 507 4.71 29.22 -11.98
C ILE A 507 5.07 28.66 -13.37
N THR A 508 4.50 29.22 -14.44
CA THR A 508 4.70 28.76 -15.83
C THR A 508 6.14 28.85 -16.32
N ASP A 509 6.94 29.73 -15.71
CA ASP A 509 8.30 30.04 -16.17
C ASP A 509 9.35 29.01 -15.70
N VAL A 510 8.92 27.97 -14.98
CA VAL A 510 9.82 26.94 -14.43
C VAL A 510 10.19 25.93 -15.51
N THR A 511 11.47 25.86 -15.85
CA THR A 511 12.02 24.87 -16.79
C THR A 511 12.78 23.77 -16.06
N PHE A 512 12.55 22.51 -16.44
CA PHE A 512 13.24 21.35 -15.85
C PHE A 512 14.28 20.76 -16.80
N SER A 513 15.44 20.39 -16.25
CA SER A 513 16.46 19.63 -16.98
C SER A 513 16.23 18.12 -16.83
N PHE A 514 16.00 17.42 -17.94
CA PHE A 514 15.93 15.96 -17.95
C PHE A 514 17.30 15.38 -18.33
N THR A 515 17.81 14.46 -17.52
CA THR A 515 19.10 13.81 -17.79
C THR A 515 18.92 12.67 -18.78
N GLY A 516 19.72 12.63 -19.85
CA GLY A 516 19.77 11.50 -20.79
C GLY A 516 20.57 10.29 -20.27
N GLU A 517 21.44 10.50 -19.28
CA GLU A 517 22.24 9.42 -18.68
C GLU A 517 21.39 8.52 -17.78
N LYS A 518 21.24 7.26 -18.19
CA LYS A 518 20.57 6.23 -17.39
C LYS A 518 21.51 5.66 -16.34
N LYS A 519 21.03 5.58 -15.10
CA LYS A 519 21.72 5.01 -13.95
C LYS A 519 21.06 3.71 -13.55
N ASN A 520 21.88 2.71 -13.27
CA ASN A 520 21.41 1.46 -12.66
C ASN A 520 21.40 1.60 -11.13
N PRO A 521 20.39 1.04 -10.45
CA PRO A 521 20.34 1.08 -8.99
C PRO A 521 21.50 0.30 -8.36
N SER A 522 21.99 0.80 -7.24
CA SER A 522 22.91 0.09 -6.36
C SER A 522 22.15 -0.33 -5.11
N LEU A 523 22.38 -1.56 -4.64
CA LEU A 523 21.64 -2.17 -3.54
C LEU A 523 22.52 -2.24 -2.30
N LYS A 524 21.97 -1.77 -1.19
CA LYS A 524 22.56 -1.89 0.14
C LYS A 524 22.25 -3.27 0.76
N PRO A 525 23.01 -3.71 1.77
CA PRO A 525 22.81 -5.02 2.41
C PRO A 525 21.36 -5.28 2.86
N TYR A 526 20.69 -4.27 3.43
CA TYR A 526 19.31 -4.41 3.89
C TYR A 526 18.25 -4.48 2.78
N GLN A 527 18.66 -4.32 1.51
CA GLN A 527 17.79 -4.42 0.33
C GLN A 527 17.94 -5.77 -0.38
N THR A 528 18.82 -6.67 0.09
CA THR A 528 19.00 -8.02 -0.45
C THR A 528 18.68 -9.06 0.61
N ILE A 529 18.20 -10.24 0.20
CA ILE A 529 17.92 -11.34 1.13
C ILE A 529 19.22 -11.85 1.77
N SER A 530 20.29 -12.00 0.99
CA SER A 530 21.61 -12.37 1.49
C SER A 530 22.12 -11.39 2.56
N GLY A 531 22.03 -10.08 2.29
CA GLY A 531 22.46 -9.06 3.23
C GLY A 531 21.60 -9.01 4.49
N LEU A 532 20.29 -9.27 4.40
CA LEU A 532 19.43 -9.43 5.59
C LEU A 532 19.83 -10.65 6.43
N LYS A 533 20.17 -11.79 5.80
CA LYS A 533 20.69 -12.97 6.50
C LYS A 533 22.02 -12.67 7.19
N GLU A 534 22.93 -11.95 6.53
CA GLU A 534 24.23 -11.54 7.09
C GLU A 534 24.08 -10.60 8.30
N ILE A 535 23.18 -9.61 8.20
CA ILE A 535 22.82 -8.73 9.32
C ILE A 535 22.35 -9.57 10.51
N PHE A 536 21.49 -10.55 10.25
CA PHE A 536 20.99 -11.45 11.28
C PHE A 536 22.08 -12.30 11.92
N TRP A 537 22.97 -12.91 11.12
CA TRP A 537 24.11 -13.67 11.62
C TRP A 537 25.07 -12.81 12.42
N PHE A 538 25.30 -11.56 12.00
CA PHE A 538 26.10 -10.62 12.78
C PHE A 538 25.53 -10.45 14.19
N PHE A 539 24.22 -10.24 14.33
CA PHE A 539 23.57 -10.10 15.63
C PHE A 539 23.68 -11.38 16.48
N LEU A 540 23.41 -12.56 15.90
CA LEU A 540 23.52 -13.82 16.64
C LEU A 540 24.96 -14.12 17.08
N LEU A 541 25.94 -13.91 16.19
CA LEU A 541 27.35 -14.08 16.51
C LEU A 541 27.83 -13.05 17.55
N PHE A 542 27.34 -11.81 17.46
CA PHE A 542 27.63 -10.77 18.43
C PHE A 542 27.10 -11.12 19.82
N PHE A 543 25.85 -11.61 19.91
CA PHE A 543 25.28 -12.11 21.17
C PHE A 543 26.06 -13.32 21.71
N SER A 544 26.41 -14.27 20.84
CA SER A 544 27.27 -15.41 21.19
C SER A 544 28.60 -14.97 21.80
N ALA A 545 29.29 -14.02 21.16
CA ALA A 545 30.57 -13.49 21.62
C ALA A 545 30.48 -12.79 22.98
N LEU A 546 29.33 -12.18 23.28
CA LEU A 546 29.07 -11.49 24.54
C LEU A 546 28.88 -12.43 25.72
N LEU A 547 28.13 -13.52 25.49
CA LEU A 547 27.92 -14.58 26.48
C LEU A 547 29.25 -15.24 26.87
N GLY A 548 30.17 -15.32 25.92
CA GLY A 548 31.53 -15.80 26.15
C GLY A 548 31.58 -17.30 26.46
N GLY A 549 32.74 -17.74 26.94
CA GLY A 549 33.02 -19.14 27.25
C GLY A 549 33.65 -19.94 26.10
N LYS A 550 34.03 -21.19 26.37
CA LYS A 550 34.72 -22.07 25.41
C LYS A 550 33.85 -22.48 24.21
N TYR A 551 32.52 -22.37 24.34
CA TYR A 551 31.55 -22.85 23.36
C TYR A 551 31.19 -21.81 22.26
N VAL A 552 31.71 -20.59 22.34
CA VAL A 552 31.55 -19.55 21.31
C VAL A 552 32.12 -19.98 19.96
N LEU A 553 33.05 -20.95 19.95
CA LEU A 553 33.59 -21.56 18.74
C LEU A 553 32.50 -22.14 17.83
N ILE A 554 31.39 -22.62 18.41
CA ILE A 554 30.32 -23.29 17.65
C ILE A 554 29.57 -22.28 16.76
N PRO A 555 28.96 -21.18 17.28
CA PRO A 555 28.35 -20.16 16.42
C PRO A 555 29.34 -19.45 15.50
N ALA A 556 30.59 -19.27 15.92
CA ALA A 556 31.62 -18.68 15.06
C ALA A 556 31.92 -19.55 13.84
N GLY A 557 32.02 -20.88 14.03
CA GLY A 557 32.16 -21.83 12.92
C GLY A 557 30.95 -21.85 11.99
N ALA A 558 29.73 -21.85 12.55
CA ALA A 558 28.49 -21.79 11.76
C ALA A 558 28.38 -20.49 10.93
N THR A 559 28.73 -19.35 11.52
CA THR A 559 28.71 -18.06 10.82
C THR A 559 29.74 -18.01 9.71
N LEU A 560 30.95 -18.54 9.95
CA LEU A 560 32.01 -18.62 8.94
C LEU A 560 31.59 -19.49 7.75
N PHE A 561 30.98 -20.65 8.00
CA PHE A 561 30.41 -21.49 6.95
C PHE A 561 29.33 -20.77 6.14
N ALA A 562 28.37 -20.12 6.82
CA ALA A 562 27.27 -19.42 6.17
C ALA A 562 27.73 -18.22 5.32
N ALA A 563 28.70 -17.44 5.82
CA ALA A 563 29.30 -16.30 5.11
C ALA A 563 30.11 -16.73 3.88
N LEU A 564 30.85 -17.84 3.96
CA LEU A 564 31.57 -18.37 2.80
C LEU A 564 30.62 -18.92 1.72
N SER A 565 29.56 -19.62 2.15
CA SER A 565 28.55 -20.16 1.22
C SER A 565 27.80 -19.06 0.47
N THR A 566 27.45 -17.97 1.14
CA THR A 566 26.82 -16.79 0.51
C THR A 566 27.76 -16.08 -0.45
N ALA A 567 29.03 -15.92 -0.06
CA ALA A 567 30.05 -15.36 -0.95
C ALA A 567 30.29 -16.20 -2.21
N ILE A 568 30.09 -17.52 -2.18
CA ILE A 568 30.20 -18.38 -3.38
C ILE A 568 28.99 -18.19 -4.30
N ASN A 569 27.78 -18.12 -3.73
CA ASN A 569 26.52 -18.03 -4.49
C ASN A 569 26.07 -16.59 -4.80
N TRP A 570 26.98 -15.62 -4.74
CA TRP A 570 26.69 -14.18 -4.82
C TRP A 570 25.98 -13.74 -6.12
N LYS A 571 26.14 -14.50 -7.22
CA LYS A 571 25.51 -14.22 -8.52
C LYS A 571 24.00 -14.38 -8.49
N HIS A 572 23.46 -15.22 -7.60
CA HIS A 572 22.02 -15.36 -7.46
C HIS A 572 21.51 -14.27 -6.50
N LEU A 573 21.00 -13.19 -7.09
CA LEU A 573 20.56 -12.01 -6.35
C LEU A 573 19.07 -12.08 -6.10
N GLU A 574 18.70 -12.07 -4.81
CA GLU A 574 17.33 -11.91 -4.36
C GLU A 574 17.15 -10.53 -3.70
N VAL A 575 16.37 -9.67 -4.34
CA VAL A 575 16.13 -8.29 -3.90
C VAL A 575 14.89 -8.25 -3.01
N PHE A 576 15.07 -7.77 -1.78
CA PHE A 576 13.98 -7.54 -0.84
C PHE A 576 13.32 -6.19 -1.15
N VAL A 577 12.06 -6.24 -1.55
CA VAL A 577 11.29 -5.04 -1.90
C VAL A 577 10.45 -4.55 -0.71
N GLU A 578 9.57 -5.43 -0.23
CA GLU A 578 8.63 -5.17 0.86
C GLU A 578 8.21 -6.49 1.52
N SER A 579 7.88 -6.43 2.81
CA SER A 579 7.37 -7.60 3.55
C SER A 579 6.00 -8.01 3.03
N GLY A 580 5.79 -9.31 2.84
CA GLY A 580 4.53 -9.82 2.27
C GLY A 580 4.46 -9.73 0.74
N ILE A 581 5.58 -9.46 0.06
CA ILE A 581 5.73 -9.52 -1.40
C ILE A 581 6.91 -10.45 -1.70
N PHE A 582 6.79 -11.23 -2.78
CA PHE A 582 7.90 -12.08 -3.22
C PHE A 582 9.14 -11.24 -3.57
N PRO A 583 10.35 -11.74 -3.27
CA PRO A 583 11.58 -11.08 -3.69
C PRO A 583 11.75 -11.16 -5.20
N ILE A 584 12.47 -10.19 -5.76
CA ILE A 584 12.91 -10.25 -7.17
C ILE A 584 14.14 -11.13 -7.22
N SER A 585 14.06 -12.28 -7.89
CA SER A 585 15.18 -13.21 -8.06
C SER A 585 15.68 -13.23 -9.50
N PHE A 586 16.98 -13.06 -9.69
CA PHE A 586 17.65 -13.16 -10.99
C PHE A 586 19.15 -13.41 -10.82
N GLU A 587 19.79 -13.87 -11.89
CA GLU A 587 21.25 -13.89 -11.96
C GLU A 587 21.77 -12.49 -12.31
N THR A 588 22.67 -11.95 -11.49
CA THR A 588 23.17 -10.59 -11.67
C THR A 588 24.54 -10.57 -12.34
N SER A 589 24.73 -9.57 -13.20
CA SER A 589 26.02 -9.16 -13.76
C SER A 589 26.72 -8.04 -12.97
N ALA A 590 26.12 -7.59 -11.86
CA ALA A 590 26.61 -6.46 -11.07
C ALA A 590 27.94 -6.75 -10.35
N ALA A 591 28.67 -5.68 -10.01
CA ALA A 591 29.84 -5.80 -9.14
C ALA A 591 29.41 -5.96 -7.69
N HIS A 592 29.86 -7.03 -7.03
CA HIS A 592 29.61 -7.29 -5.60
C HIS A 592 30.83 -6.90 -4.76
N THR A 593 30.60 -6.19 -3.66
CA THR A 593 31.67 -5.60 -2.84
C THR A 593 32.15 -6.48 -1.69
N PHE A 594 31.43 -7.58 -1.38
CA PHE A 594 31.77 -8.58 -0.36
C PHE A 594 32.05 -8.05 1.07
N HIS A 595 31.71 -6.79 1.36
CA HIS A 595 32.17 -6.12 2.57
C HIS A 595 31.54 -6.69 3.85
N MET A 596 30.28 -7.16 3.77
CA MET A 596 29.57 -7.78 4.90
C MET A 596 30.12 -9.18 5.18
N GLU A 597 30.37 -9.97 4.14
CA GLU A 597 30.94 -11.31 4.25
C GLU A 597 32.35 -11.23 4.81
N ILE A 598 33.18 -10.30 4.33
CA ILE A 598 34.52 -10.05 4.87
C ILE A 598 34.44 -9.68 6.36
N LEU A 599 33.51 -8.82 6.76
CA LEU A 599 33.30 -8.47 8.17
C LEU A 599 32.96 -9.69 9.02
N LEU A 600 32.01 -10.52 8.56
CA LEU A 600 31.58 -11.73 9.28
C LEU A 600 32.70 -12.76 9.37
N ILE A 601 33.45 -12.97 8.30
CA ILE A 601 34.60 -13.87 8.26
C ILE A 601 35.70 -13.37 9.21
N ALA A 602 36.02 -12.07 9.19
CA ALA A 602 37.00 -11.47 10.08
C ALA A 602 36.57 -11.60 11.55
N PHE A 603 35.32 -11.27 11.85
CA PHE A 603 34.79 -11.34 13.22
C PHE A 603 34.77 -12.78 13.75
N SER A 604 34.33 -13.74 12.93
CA SER A 604 34.33 -15.17 13.26
C SER A 604 35.75 -15.69 13.48
N THR A 605 36.69 -15.37 12.58
CA THR A 605 38.09 -15.81 12.67
C THR A 605 38.78 -15.26 13.92
N ILE A 606 38.55 -13.99 14.27
CA ILE A 606 39.12 -13.38 15.49
C ILE A 606 38.58 -14.07 16.74
N ILE A 607 37.29 -14.41 16.77
CA ILE A 607 36.68 -15.15 17.88
C ILE A 607 37.27 -16.55 18.00
N LEU A 608 37.44 -17.27 16.88
CA LEU A 608 38.05 -18.59 16.83
C LEU A 608 39.50 -18.54 17.33
N TYR A 609 40.31 -17.64 16.77
CA TYR A 609 41.72 -17.45 17.14
C TYR A 609 41.88 -17.15 18.64
N ARG A 610 41.13 -16.18 19.16
CA ARG A 610 41.23 -15.77 20.57
C ARG A 610 40.92 -16.91 21.54
N ASN A 611 39.96 -17.77 21.21
CA ASN A 611 39.57 -18.88 22.07
C ASN A 611 40.50 -20.09 21.92
N LEU A 612 41.00 -20.37 20.71
CA LEU A 612 41.97 -21.45 20.48
C LEU A 612 43.34 -21.13 21.10
N VAL A 613 43.81 -19.88 21.00
CA VAL A 613 45.08 -19.45 21.62
C VAL A 613 44.97 -19.41 23.14
N LYS A 614 43.87 -18.90 23.71
CA LYS A 614 43.65 -18.95 25.17
C LYS A 614 43.51 -20.37 25.73
N GLY A 615 43.02 -21.32 24.92
CA GLY A 615 42.96 -22.74 25.28
C GLY A 615 44.34 -23.41 25.39
N ARG A 616 45.39 -22.84 24.79
CA ARG A 616 46.78 -23.36 24.87
C ARG A 616 47.60 -22.81 26.05
N VAL A 617 47.09 -21.82 26.80
CA VAL A 617 47.83 -21.14 27.89
C VAL A 617 47.36 -21.58 29.29
N LYS A 618 46.82 -22.79 29.43
CA LYS A 618 46.66 -23.44 30.73
C LYS A 618 47.37 -24.80 30.71
N PRO A 619 48.59 -24.91 31.25
CA PRO A 619 49.05 -26.17 31.83
C PRO A 619 48.17 -26.54 33.04
#